data_AF-A0A8H7G9Y4-F1
#
_entry.id   AF-A0A8H7G9Y4-F1
#
_cell.length_a   1.000
_cell.length_b   1.000
_cell.length_c   1.000
_cell.angle_alpha   90.00
_cell.angle_beta   90.00
_cell.angle_gamma   90.00
#
_symmetry.space_group_name_H-M   'P 1'
#
loop_
_entity.id
_entity.type
_entity.pdbx_description
1 polymer ?
#
loop_
_entity_poly.entity_id
_entity_poly.type
_entity_poly.pdbx_seq_one_letter_code
_entity_poly.pdbx_strand_id
1 'polypeptide(L)'
;MASGIGVNPECLNAFQGLKLSKKAKYIIFNLNRDNTEIIVEKQSTSLDYDDFLSDLPETECRWAVYDFEFEKEGAGKRNKLCFFSWCVKSS
;
A
#
# COMPACT_ATOMS: atom_id res chain seq x y z
N MET A 1 -23.44 11.79 -0.32
CA MET A 1 -23.53 10.68 0.65
C MET A 1 -22.15 10.09 0.75
N ALA A 2 -21.45 10.26 1.87
CA ALA A 2 -20.23 9.51 2.11
C ALA A 2 -20.67 8.08 2.41
N SER A 3 -20.40 7.11 1.53
CA SER A 3 -20.49 5.70 1.91
C SER A 3 -19.64 5.57 3.16
N GLY A 4 -20.25 5.22 4.29
CA GLY A 4 -19.63 5.15 5.61
C GLY A 4 -18.60 4.03 5.70
N ILE A 5 -17.59 4.05 4.84
CA ILE A 5 -16.48 3.12 4.85
C ILE A 5 -15.52 3.60 5.94
N GLY A 6 -15.48 2.86 7.04
CA GLY A 6 -14.54 3.06 8.13
C GLY A 6 -13.11 2.75 7.69
N VAL A 7 -12.14 3.24 8.45
CA VAL A 7 -10.74 2.85 8.30
C VAL A 7 -10.35 2.09 9.54
N ASN A 8 -9.95 0.82 9.37
CA ASN A 8 -9.47 0.04 10.49
C ASN A 8 -8.22 0.72 11.07
N PRO A 9 -8.13 0.92 12.40
CA PRO A 9 -6.98 1.58 13.04
C PRO A 9 -5.64 0.91 12.72
N GLU A 10 -5.63 -0.38 12.41
CA GLU A 10 -4.43 -1.10 11.97
C GLU A 10 -3.84 -0.54 10.68
N CYS A 11 -4.66 0.05 9.80
CA CYS A 11 -4.17 0.73 8.58
C CYS A 11 -3.30 1.93 8.92
N LEU A 12 -3.69 2.71 9.94
CA LEU A 12 -2.91 3.85 10.43
C LEU A 12 -1.61 3.38 11.10
N ASN A 13 -1.68 2.32 11.90
CA ASN A 13 -0.51 1.73 12.56
C ASN A 13 0.51 1.21 11.53
N ALA A 14 0.04 0.44 10.55
CA ALA A 14 0.87 -0.05 9.44
C ALA A 14 1.52 1.11 8.67
N PHE A 15 0.73 2.12 8.29
CA PHE A 15 1.24 3.28 7.56
C PHE A 15 2.29 4.06 8.35
N GLN A 16 2.09 4.26 9.66
CA GLN A 16 3.08 4.89 10.53
C GLN A 16 4.34 4.03 10.66
N GLY A 17 4.20 2.71 10.78
CA GLY A 17 5.31 1.76 10.82
C GLY A 17 6.18 1.78 9.56
N LEU A 18 5.56 1.92 8.38
CA LEU A 18 6.26 2.09 7.11
C LEU A 18 6.91 3.48 7.01
N LYS A 19 6.18 4.56 7.32
CA LYS A 19 6.66 5.94 7.19
C LYS A 19 7.81 6.30 8.14
N LEU A 20 7.72 5.90 9.41
CA LEU A 20 8.70 6.27 10.44
C LEU A 20 9.77 5.20 10.66
N SER A 21 9.35 3.93 10.73
CA SER A 21 10.26 2.85 11.11
C SER A 21 10.78 2.02 9.94
N LYS A 22 10.33 2.30 8.70
CA LYS A 22 10.65 1.51 7.48
C LYS A 22 10.52 0.00 7.70
N LYS A 23 9.54 -0.41 8.53
CA LYS A 23 9.32 -1.82 8.91
C LYS A 23 8.72 -2.66 7.79
N ALA A 24 8.15 -2.00 6.79
CA ALA A 24 7.61 -2.60 5.58
C ALA A 24 8.05 -1.74 4.39
N LYS A 25 8.29 -2.38 3.25
CA LYS A 25 8.54 -1.72 1.97
C LYS A 25 7.24 -1.31 1.30
N TYR A 26 6.19 -2.12 1.44
CA TYR A 26 4.86 -1.80 0.97
C TYR A 26 3.76 -2.38 1.85
N ILE A 27 2.58 -1.75 1.75
CA ILE A 27 1.35 -2.16 2.42
C ILE A 27 0.26 -2.20 1.35
N ILE A 28 -0.53 -3.26 1.33
CA ILE A 28 -1.72 -3.40 0.49
C ILE A 28 -2.95 -3.36 1.42
N PHE A 29 -3.91 -2.55 1.02
CA PHE A 29 -5.18 -2.34 1.69
C PHE A 29 -6.31 -2.87 0.81
N ASN A 30 -7.30 -3.43 1.48
CA ASN A 30 -8.51 -3.95 0.87
C ASN A 30 -9.72 -3.52 1.69
N LEU A 31 -10.92 -3.66 1.13
CA LEU A 31 -12.15 -3.64 1.90
C LEU A 31 -12.33 -4.95 2.65
N ASN A 32 -12.96 -4.90 3.82
CA ASN A 32 -13.48 -6.08 4.47
C ASN A 32 -14.58 -6.73 3.62
N ARG A 33 -14.97 -7.97 3.97
CA ARG A 33 -15.97 -8.74 3.21
C ARG A 33 -17.31 -8.02 3.06
N ASP A 34 -17.66 -7.20 4.04
CA ASP A 34 -18.91 -6.44 4.08
C ASP A 34 -18.83 -5.09 3.36
N ASN A 35 -17.65 -4.72 2.82
CA ASN A 35 -17.37 -3.44 2.16
C ASN A 35 -17.66 -2.20 3.04
N THR A 36 -17.55 -2.35 4.35
CA THR A 36 -17.79 -1.31 5.35
C THR A 36 -16.52 -0.71 5.92
N GLU A 37 -15.36 -1.37 5.78
CA GLU A 37 -14.11 -0.92 6.40
C GLU A 37 -12.90 -1.23 5.53
N ILE A 38 -11.95 -0.30 5.48
CA ILE A 38 -10.63 -0.52 4.88
C ILE A 38 -9.76 -1.26 5.90
N ILE A 39 -9.20 -2.39 5.50
CA ILE A 39 -8.32 -3.25 6.29
C ILE A 39 -6.96 -3.40 5.61
N VAL A 40 -5.95 -3.77 6.41
CA VAL A 40 -4.65 -4.17 5.88
C VAL A 40 -4.75 -5.60 5.36
N GLU A 41 -4.50 -5.79 4.08
CA GLU A 41 -4.48 -7.11 3.45
C GLU A 41 -3.09 -7.74 3.56
N LYS A 42 -2.03 -6.95 3.25
CA LYS A 42 -0.65 -7.44 3.31
C LYS A 42 0.31 -6.32 3.71
N GLN A 43 1.34 -6.69 4.46
CA GLN A 43 2.54 -5.88 4.68
C GLN A 43 3.74 -6.72 4.29
N SER A 44 4.67 -6.14 3.54
CA SER A 44 5.85 -6.85 3.06
C SER A 44 7.08 -5.98 3.13
N THR A 45 8.23 -6.59 3.37
CA THR A 45 9.55 -5.96 3.36
C THR A 45 10.33 -6.23 2.08
N SER A 46 9.75 -6.94 1.11
CA SER A 46 10.44 -7.24 -0.16
C SER A 46 10.82 -5.95 -0.86
N LEU A 47 12.08 -5.84 -1.24
CA LEU A 47 12.62 -4.71 -2.01
C LEU A 47 12.31 -4.82 -3.49
N ASP A 48 11.87 -6.01 -3.93
CA ASP A 48 11.58 -6.30 -5.31
C ASP A 48 10.23 -5.72 -5.72
N TYR A 49 10.20 -5.04 -6.85
CA TYR A 49 8.97 -4.44 -7.37
C TYR A 49 8.04 -5.50 -7.97
N ASP A 50 8.60 -6.61 -8.47
CA ASP A 50 7.82 -7.69 -9.06
C ASP A 50 7.02 -8.47 -8.00
N ASP A 51 7.57 -8.64 -6.79
CA ASP A 51 6.85 -9.16 -5.62
C ASP A 51 5.63 -8.29 -5.29
N PHE A 52 5.81 -6.97 -5.31
CA PHE A 52 4.72 -6.03 -5.06
C PHE A 52 3.62 -6.14 -6.12
N LEU A 53 3.98 -6.26 -7.39
CA LEU A 53 3.01 -6.44 -8.48
C LEU A 53 2.30 -7.79 -8.40
N SER A 54 3.02 -8.86 -8.06
CA SER A 54 2.47 -10.21 -7.89
C SER A 54 1.43 -10.29 -6.76
N ASP A 55 1.52 -9.40 -5.77
CA ASP A 55 0.54 -9.27 -4.70
C ASP A 55 -0.71 -8.44 -5.09
N LEU A 56 -0.70 -7.76 -6.23
CA LEU A 56 -1.84 -6.99 -6.71
C LEU A 56 -2.70 -7.86 -7.65
N PRO A 57 -3.96 -8.18 -7.30
CA PRO A 57 -4.80 -9.04 -8.10
C PRO A 57 -5.25 -8.37 -9.41
N GLU A 58 -5.34 -9.12 -10.49
CA GLU A 58 -5.80 -8.62 -11.80
C GLU A 58 -7.34 -8.43 -11.90
N THR A 59 -8.09 -8.92 -10.92
CA THR A 59 -9.56 -8.94 -10.94
C THR A 59 -10.23 -8.05 -9.90
N GLU A 60 -9.48 -7.56 -8.92
CA GLU A 60 -10.02 -6.77 -7.82
C GLU A 60 -9.26 -5.45 -7.63
N CYS A 61 -9.98 -4.41 -7.24
CA CYS A 61 -9.36 -3.14 -6.88
C CYS A 61 -8.67 -3.26 -5.52
N ARG A 62 -7.48 -2.66 -5.41
CA ARG A 62 -6.71 -2.56 -4.17
C ARG A 62 -6.10 -1.18 -4.02
N TRP A 63 -5.81 -0.79 -2.78
CA TRP A 63 -4.98 0.38 -2.52
C TRP A 63 -3.65 -0.08 -1.96
N ALA A 64 -2.58 0.63 -2.27
CA ALA A 64 -1.29 0.32 -1.69
C ALA A 64 -0.47 1.56 -1.38
N VAL A 65 0.44 1.42 -0.43
CA VAL A 65 1.50 2.40 -0.17
C VAL A 65 2.82 1.69 -0.35
N TYR A 66 3.68 2.23 -1.20
CA TYR A 66 5.02 1.71 -1.47
C TYR A 66 6.06 2.77 -1.11
N ASP A 67 7.11 2.38 -0.38
CA ASP A 67 8.26 3.23 -0.11
C ASP A 67 9.30 3.09 -1.24
N PHE A 68 9.22 4.00 -2.22
CA PHE A 68 10.14 4.04 -3.34
C PHE A 68 11.48 4.65 -2.91
N GLU A 69 12.52 3.81 -2.83
CA GLU A 69 13.90 4.25 -2.59
C GLU A 69 14.58 4.52 -3.93
N PHE A 70 15.14 5.71 -4.09
CA PHE A 70 15.90 6.11 -5.26
C PHE A 70 17.15 6.88 -4.85
N GLU A 71 18.21 6.72 -5.63
CA GLU A 71 19.43 7.49 -5.46
C GLU A 71 19.40 8.70 -6.39
N LYS A 72 19.71 9.88 -5.84
CA LYS A 72 19.89 11.08 -6.64
C LYS A 72 21.36 11.46 -6.58
N GLU A 73 21.97 11.64 -7.74
CA GLU A 73 23.37 12.03 -7.89
C GLU A 73 23.68 13.28 -7.04
N GLY A 74 24.66 13.16 -6.14
CA GLY A 74 25.06 14.22 -5.20
C GLY A 74 24.15 14.46 -3.99
N ALA A 75 22.99 13.79 -3.88
CA ALA A 75 22.03 13.97 -2.78
C ALA A 75 21.75 12.70 -1.95
N GLY A 76 22.41 11.59 -2.29
CA GLY A 76 22.31 10.30 -1.59
C GLY A 76 20.99 9.56 -1.83
N LYS A 77 20.78 8.51 -1.02
CA LYS A 77 19.54 7.72 -1.03
C LYS A 77 18.38 8.51 -0.46
N ARG A 78 17.28 8.57 -1.21
CA ARG A 78 16.02 9.19 -0.81
C ARG A 78 14.88 8.21 -0.91
N ASN A 79 13.88 8.44 -0.08
CA ASN A 79 12.67 7.64 0.01
C ASN A 79 11.47 8.52 -0.34
N LYS A 80 10.57 8.02 -1.17
CA LYS A 80 9.31 8.66 -1.49
C LYS A 80 8.18 7.66 -1.31
N LEU A 81 7.24 8.02 -0.43
CA LEU A 81 6.01 7.26 -0.28
C LEU A 81 5.11 7.51 -1.48
N CYS A 82 4.76 6.44 -2.17
CA CYS A 82 3.88 6.44 -3.31
C CYS A 82 2.59 5.74 -2.92
N PHE A 83 1.44 6.41 -3.09
CA PHE A 83 0.13 5.82 -2.92
C PHE A 83 -0.38 5.33 -4.28
N PHE A 84 -0.82 4.09 -4.34
CA PHE A 84 -1.34 3.43 -5.53
C PHE A 84 -2.83 3.15 -5.35
N SER A 85 -3.62 3.56 -6.34
CA SER A 85 -4.98 3.04 -6.54
C SER A 85 -4.91 2.02 -7.68
N TRP A 86 -4.87 0.74 -7.32
CA TRP A 86 -4.88 -0.35 -8.28
C TRP A 86 -6.31 -0.60 -8.73
N CYS A 87 -6.59 -0.25 -9.98
CA CYS A 87 -7.90 -0.41 -10.61
C CYS A 87 -7.71 -1.22 -11.88
N VAL A 88 -8.32 -2.39 -11.90
CA VAL A 88 -8.24 -3.30 -13.04
C VAL A 88 -9.37 -2.97 -14.00
N LYS A 89 -9.06 -2.86 -15.30
CA LYS A 89 -10.08 -2.66 -16.32
C LYS A 89 -10.83 -3.99 -16.49
N SER A 90 -12.06 -4.04 -15.99
CA SER A 90 -13.04 -5.01 -16.46
C SER A 90 -13.36 -4.66 -17.91
N SER A 91 -12.85 -5.45 -18.86
CA SER A 91 -13.16 -5.30 -20.29
C SER A 91 -14.19 -6.32 -20.74
#